data_AF-A0A0Q6WFX6-F1
#
_entry.id   AF-A0A0Q6WFX6-F1
#
_cell.length_a   1.000
_cell.length_b   1.000
_cell.length_c   1.000
_cell.angle_alpha   90.00
_cell.angle_beta   90.00
_cell.angle_gamma   90.00
#
_symmetry.space_group_name_H-M   'P 1'
#
loop_
_entity.id
_entity.type
_entity.pdbx_description
1 polymer ?
#
loop_
_entity_poly.entity_id
_entity_poly.type
_entity_poly.pdbx_seq_one_letter_code
_entity_poly.pdbx_strand_id
1 'polypeptide(L)'
;MADFFCTSLDAQSRVPYKNVVDTKSNLSSKVLLDILAAPGLDHSQFETRLRFIDSSLVSPRNHIAHGEDLSLKVAEYLELHDDVIALIELFRNEVENSSVLRRFERAAV
;
A
#
# COMPACT_ATOMS: atom_id res chain seq x y z
N MET A 1 -10.00 17.22 -4.91
CA MET A 1 -10.59 17.24 -3.56
C MET A 1 -9.90 18.25 -2.66
N ALA A 2 -8.57 18.25 -2.59
CA ALA A 2 -7.79 19.29 -1.90
C ALA A 2 -8.19 20.72 -2.34
N ASP A 3 -8.32 20.97 -3.65
CA ASP A 3 -8.74 22.29 -4.15
C ASP A 3 -10.09 22.75 -3.62
N PHE A 4 -11.10 21.86 -3.53
CA PHE A 4 -12.41 22.19 -2.98
C PHE A 4 -12.30 22.75 -1.55
N PHE A 5 -11.46 22.13 -0.71
CA PHE A 5 -11.23 22.60 0.65
C PHE A 5 -10.50 23.94 0.70
N CYS A 6 -9.79 24.31 -0.36
CA CYS A 6 -9.04 25.56 -0.43
C CYS A 6 -9.80 26.69 -1.13
N THR A 7 -10.76 26.39 -2.00
CA THR A 7 -11.41 27.39 -2.87
C THR A 7 -12.91 27.53 -2.65
N SER A 8 -13.55 26.58 -1.96
CA SER A 8 -15.02 26.48 -1.89
C SER A 8 -15.51 26.30 -0.45
N LEU A 9 -15.08 27.22 0.43
CA LEU A 9 -15.41 27.24 1.87
C LEU A 9 -16.89 27.57 2.15
N ASP A 10 -17.59 28.13 1.17
CA ASP A 10 -19.01 28.48 1.21
C ASP A 10 -19.95 27.32 0.83
N ALA A 11 -19.41 26.19 0.37
CA ALA A 11 -20.17 25.01 -0.02
C ALA A 11 -19.90 23.82 0.90
N GLN A 12 -20.95 23.04 1.22
CA GLN A 12 -20.80 21.81 2.00
C GLN A 12 -20.01 20.76 1.20
N SER A 13 -18.86 20.33 1.74
CA SER A 13 -18.10 19.24 1.14
C SER A 13 -18.83 17.91 1.26
N ARG A 14 -18.86 17.14 0.17
CA ARG A 14 -19.28 15.73 0.17
C ARG A 14 -18.08 14.86 -0.12
N VAL A 15 -17.30 14.60 0.92
CA VAL A 15 -16.11 13.76 0.84
C VAL A 15 -16.54 12.30 0.72
N PRO A 16 -16.21 11.59 -0.36
CA PRO A 16 -16.39 10.15 -0.42
C PRO A 16 -15.41 9.50 0.58
N TYR A 17 -15.95 9.01 1.70
CA TYR A 17 -15.16 8.34 2.76
C TYR A 17 -15.34 6.82 2.75
N LYS A 18 -16.36 6.31 2.04
CA LYS A 18 -16.61 4.87 1.92
C LYS A 18 -15.73 4.29 0.84
N ASN A 19 -15.16 3.11 1.11
CA ASN A 19 -14.32 2.35 0.18
C ASN A 19 -13.09 3.11 -0.34
N VAL A 20 -12.56 4.05 0.46
CA VAL A 20 -11.32 4.78 0.12
C VAL A 20 -10.11 3.83 0.14
N VAL A 21 -10.11 2.89 1.08
CA VAL A 21 -9.17 1.77 1.12
C VAL A 21 -9.92 0.53 0.67
N ASP A 22 -9.52 -0.01 -0.48
CA ASP A 22 -10.05 -1.26 -1.01
C ASP A 22 -8.88 -2.21 -1.26
N THR A 23 -8.72 -3.18 -0.37
CA THR A 23 -7.65 -4.19 -0.45
C THR A 23 -7.86 -5.21 -1.56
N LYS A 24 -9.00 -5.14 -2.26
CA LYS A 24 -9.46 -6.15 -3.22
C LYS A 24 -9.43 -7.55 -2.59
N SER A 25 -9.54 -8.58 -3.42
CA SER A 25 -9.40 -9.97 -2.97
C SER A 25 -7.94 -10.33 -2.65
N ASN A 26 -6.98 -9.62 -3.28
CA ASN A 26 -5.55 -9.89 -3.18
C ASN A 26 -4.77 -8.57 -3.06
N LEU A 27 -3.85 -8.49 -2.11
CA LEU A 27 -2.92 -7.37 -1.96
C LEU A 27 -1.79 -7.48 -2.99
N SER A 28 -2.04 -7.04 -4.22
CA SER A 28 -1.00 -6.91 -5.26
C SER A 28 -0.22 -5.61 -5.11
N SER A 29 0.90 -5.49 -5.84
CA SER A 29 1.69 -4.27 -5.89
C SER A 29 0.83 -3.05 -6.28
N LYS A 30 -0.09 -3.23 -7.23
CA LYS A 30 -1.06 -2.22 -7.64
C LYS A 30 -1.97 -1.79 -6.49
N VAL A 31 -2.51 -2.74 -5.74
CA VAL A 31 -3.38 -2.43 -4.58
C VAL A 31 -2.59 -1.68 -3.50
N LEU A 32 -1.34 -2.06 -3.26
CA LEU A 32 -0.47 -1.32 -2.34
C LEU A 32 -0.28 0.14 -2.80
N LEU A 33 0.01 0.37 -4.08
CA LEU A 33 0.15 1.72 -4.61
C LEU A 33 -1.14 2.53 -4.51
N ASP A 34 -2.30 1.92 -4.77
CA ASP A 34 -3.60 2.57 -4.59
C ASP A 34 -3.83 2.96 -3.11
N ILE A 35 -3.45 2.09 -2.17
CA ILE A 35 -3.53 2.35 -0.73
C ILE A 35 -2.59 3.47 -0.31
N LEU A 36 -1.36 3.51 -0.81
CA LEU A 36 -0.38 4.57 -0.52
C LEU A 36 -0.83 5.93 -1.10
N ALA A 37 -1.45 5.91 -2.28
CA ALA A 37 -1.92 7.11 -2.95
C ALA A 37 -3.12 7.75 -2.23
N ALA A 38 -3.98 6.97 -1.57
CA ALA A 38 -5.18 7.50 -0.90
C ALA A 38 -4.87 8.56 0.19
N PRO A 39 -3.89 8.35 1.10
CA PRO A 39 -3.37 9.37 2.00
C PRO A 39 -2.25 10.23 1.41
N GLY A 40 -1.79 9.96 0.18
CA GLY A 40 -0.68 10.71 -0.45
C GLY A 40 0.69 10.39 0.12
N LEU A 41 0.93 9.13 0.49
CA LEU A 41 2.22 8.66 1.01
C LEU A 41 3.24 8.49 -0.12
N ASP A 42 4.52 8.67 0.22
CA ASP A 42 5.61 8.40 -0.73
C ASP A 42 5.74 6.90 -0.97
N HIS A 43 5.73 6.50 -2.24
CA HIS A 43 5.85 5.10 -2.65
C HIS A 43 7.26 4.74 -3.14
N SER A 44 8.20 5.69 -3.21
CA SER A 44 9.55 5.48 -3.74
C SER A 44 10.26 4.29 -3.08
N GLN A 45 10.10 4.13 -1.76
CA GLN A 45 10.71 3.07 -0.96
C GLN A 45 10.15 1.67 -1.28
N PHE A 46 8.96 1.59 -1.91
CA PHE A 46 8.30 0.34 -2.26
C PHE A 46 8.59 -0.10 -3.70
N GLU A 47 9.06 0.80 -4.58
CA GLU A 47 9.25 0.52 -6.01
C GLU A 47 10.11 -0.73 -6.28
N THR A 48 11.20 -0.87 -5.52
CA THR A 48 12.13 -2.02 -5.64
C THR A 48 11.51 -3.35 -5.19
N ARG A 49 10.39 -3.31 -4.45
CA ARG A 49 9.71 -4.47 -3.87
C ARG A 49 8.39 -4.81 -4.58
N LEU A 50 7.91 -3.99 -5.52
CA LEU A 50 6.66 -4.26 -6.25
C LEU A 50 6.68 -5.61 -6.98
N ARG A 51 7.78 -5.91 -7.67
CA ARG A 51 7.93 -7.21 -8.37
C ARG A 51 7.92 -8.39 -7.39
N PHE A 52 8.52 -8.23 -6.22
CA PHE A 52 8.50 -9.25 -5.17
C PHE A 52 7.07 -9.53 -4.70
N ILE A 53 6.26 -8.50 -4.45
CA ILE A 53 4.86 -8.67 -4.03
C ILE A 53 4.07 -9.49 -5.06
N ASP A 54 4.19 -9.17 -6.35
CA ASP A 54 3.40 -9.87 -7.36
C ASP A 54 3.91 -11.29 -7.64
N SER A 55 5.23 -11.44 -7.76
CA SER A 55 5.84 -12.69 -8.26
C SER A 55 6.18 -13.68 -7.15
N SER A 56 6.61 -13.19 -5.98
CA SER A 56 7.07 -14.03 -4.87
C SER A 56 6.01 -14.24 -3.79
N LEU A 57 4.99 -13.39 -3.71
CA LEU A 57 3.91 -13.50 -2.73
C LEU A 57 2.55 -13.83 -3.34
N VAL A 58 2.04 -12.97 -4.22
CA VAL A 58 0.68 -13.12 -4.77
C VAL A 58 0.57 -14.32 -5.70
N SER A 59 1.52 -14.48 -6.63
CA SER A 59 1.50 -15.60 -7.57
C SER A 59 1.56 -16.96 -6.85
N PRO A 60 2.53 -17.25 -5.96
CA PRO A 60 2.59 -18.54 -5.28
C PRO A 60 1.36 -18.81 -4.41
N ARG A 61 0.84 -17.79 -3.72
CA ARG A 61 -0.38 -17.93 -2.94
C ARG A 61 -1.59 -18.31 -3.81
N ASN A 62 -1.71 -17.74 -5.01
CA ASN A 62 -2.79 -18.09 -5.92
C ASN A 62 -2.65 -19.54 -6.42
N HIS A 63 -1.44 -19.99 -6.75
CA HIS A 63 -1.20 -21.39 -7.13
C HIS A 63 -1.67 -22.34 -6.02
N ILE A 64 -1.29 -22.07 -4.76
CA ILE A 64 -1.75 -22.85 -3.59
C ILE A 64 -3.28 -22.84 -3.47
N ALA A 65 -3.92 -21.66 -3.59
CA ALA A 65 -5.38 -21.53 -3.49
C ALA A 65 -6.14 -22.26 -4.61
N HIS A 66 -5.51 -22.41 -5.78
CA HIS A 66 -6.05 -23.18 -6.91
C HIS A 66 -5.71 -24.68 -6.84
N GLY A 67 -4.97 -25.12 -5.82
CA GLY A 67 -4.58 -26.52 -5.64
C GLY A 67 -3.45 -26.98 -6.55
N GLU A 68 -2.69 -26.04 -7.12
CA GLU A 68 -1.52 -26.33 -7.93
C GLU A 68 -0.32 -26.69 -7.06
N ASP A 69 0.50 -27.63 -7.52
CA ASP A 69 1.69 -28.06 -6.80
C ASP A 69 2.75 -26.95 -6.79
N LEU A 70 3.21 -26.60 -5.59
CA LEU A 70 4.23 -25.58 -5.36
C LEU A 70 5.33 -26.18 -4.50
N SER A 71 6.50 -26.39 -5.10
CA SER A 71 7.69 -26.79 -4.36
C SER A 71 8.28 -25.56 -3.65
N LEU A 72 8.05 -25.46 -2.34
CA LEU A 72 8.60 -24.40 -1.49
C LEU A 72 9.37 -25.01 -0.33
N LYS A 73 10.65 -24.67 -0.20
CA LYS A 73 11.49 -25.08 0.93
C LYS A 73 11.21 -24.20 2.15
N VAL A 74 11.42 -24.77 3.33
CA VAL A 74 11.27 -24.03 4.60
C VAL A 74 12.13 -22.76 4.64
N ALA A 75 13.37 -22.81 4.12
CA ALA A 75 14.24 -21.64 4.07
C ALA A 75 13.66 -20.52 3.17
N GLU A 76 13.12 -20.87 2.01
CA GLU A 76 12.49 -19.91 1.08
C GLU A 76 11.25 -19.27 1.71
N TYR A 77 10.47 -20.04 2.49
CA TYR A 77 9.35 -19.50 3.26
C TYR A 77 9.80 -18.53 4.35
N LEU A 78 10.87 -18.85 5.09
CA LEU A 78 11.37 -17.97 6.15
C LEU A 78 11.88 -16.64 5.59
N GLU A 79 12.61 -16.68 4.47
CA GLU A 79 13.03 -15.46 3.77
C GLU A 79 11.82 -14.64 3.29
N LEU A 80 10.83 -15.30 2.69
CA LEU A 80 9.59 -14.65 2.26
C LEU A 80 8.85 -14.00 3.44
N HIS A 81 8.77 -14.69 4.58
CA HIS A 81 8.14 -14.18 5.80
C HIS A 81 8.85 -12.91 6.28
N ASP A 82 10.18 -12.93 6.39
CA ASP A 82 10.95 -11.81 6.89
C ASP A 82 10.85 -10.59 5.97
N ASP A 83 10.89 -10.80 4.65
CA ASP A 83 10.68 -9.74 3.66
C ASP A 83 9.26 -9.13 3.76
N VAL A 84 8.23 -9.95 4.00
CA VAL A 84 6.85 -9.46 4.18
C VAL A 84 6.71 -8.65 5.48
N ILE A 85 7.28 -9.11 6.59
CA ILE A 85 7.28 -8.36 7.85
C ILE A 85 8.02 -7.03 7.67
N ALA A 86 9.17 -7.02 6.99
CA ALA A 86 9.90 -5.80 6.69
C ALA A 86 9.07 -4.81 5.85
N LEU A 87 8.27 -5.28 4.89
CA LEU A 87 7.36 -4.45 4.11
C LEU A 87 6.22 -3.84 4.96
N ILE A 88 5.68 -4.61 5.91
CA ILE A 88 4.65 -4.13 6.83
C ILE A 88 5.22 -3.03 7.74
N GLU A 89 6.41 -3.23 8.28
CA GLU A 89 7.08 -2.22 9.11
C GLU A 89 7.49 -0.98 8.30
N LEU A 90 7.92 -1.15 7.05
CA LEU A 90 8.16 -0.03 6.13
C LEU A 90 6.89 0.81 5.92
N PHE A 91 5.75 0.17 5.69
CA PHE A 91 4.46 0.85 5.57
C PHE A 91 4.08 1.61 6.84
N ARG A 92 4.20 0.96 8.01
CA ARG A 92 3.96 1.62 9.32
C ARG A 92 4.82 2.88 9.45
N ASN A 93 6.12 2.75 9.21
CA ASN A 93 7.07 3.85 9.35
C ASN A 93 6.74 5.01 8.42
N GLU A 94 6.31 4.76 7.18
CA GLU A 94 5.94 5.84 6.26
C GLU A 94 4.65 6.56 6.69
N VAL A 95 3.66 5.83 7.23
CA VAL A 95 2.45 6.44 7.81
C VAL A 95 2.81 7.34 9.01
N GLU A 96 3.65 6.85 9.91
CA GLU A 96 4.11 7.59 11.08
C GLU A 96 4.93 8.82 10.68
N ASN A 97 5.90 8.65 9.77
CA ASN A 97 6.73 9.75 9.25
C ASN A 97 5.90 10.81 8.55
N SER A 98 4.94 10.41 7.71
CA SER A 98 4.03 11.36 7.03
C SER A 98 3.22 12.18 8.03
N SER A 99 2.80 11.56 9.14
CA SER A 99 2.07 12.22 10.22
C SER A 99 2.95 13.21 10.99
N VAL A 100 4.15 12.78 11.41
CA VAL A 100 5.10 13.61 12.18
C VAL A 100 5.62 14.78 11.35
N LEU A 101 5.96 14.53 10.09
CA LEU A 101 6.48 15.53 9.16
C LEU A 101 5.39 16.36 8.49
N ARG A 102 4.12 16.09 8.80
CA ARG A 102 2.94 16.80 8.29
C ARG A 102 2.89 16.83 6.76
N ARG A 103 3.31 15.76 6.09
CA ARG A 103 3.36 15.67 4.62
C ARG A 103 1.98 15.73 3.95
N PHE A 104 0.92 15.53 4.73
CA PHE A 104 -0.46 15.73 4.30
C PHE A 104 -0.84 17.21 4.11
N GLU A 105 -0.04 18.15 4.62
CA GLU A 105 -0.27 19.58 4.44
C GLU A 105 0.10 20.00 3.02
N ARG A 106 -0.69 20.91 2.44
CA ARG A 106 -0.35 21.52 1.16
C ARG A 106 0.91 22.37 1.35
N ALA A 107 1.93 22.12 0.53
CA ALA A 107 3.13 22.96 0.51
C ALA A 107 2.74 24.44 0.34
N ALA A 108 3.31 25.31 1.17
CA ALA A 108 3.12 26.75 1.03
C ALA A 108 3.73 27.20 -0.31
N VAL A 109 2.89 27.81 -1.15
CA VAL A 109 3.30 28.53 -2.37
C VAL A 109 3.69 29.95 -1.98
#